data_AF-A0A7J3AQC9-F1
#
_entry.id   AF-A0A7J3AQC9-F1
#
_cell.length_a   1.000
_cell.length_b   1.000
_cell.length_c   1.000
_cell.angle_alpha   90.00
_cell.angle_beta   90.00
_cell.angle_gamma   90.00
#
_symmetry.space_group_name_H-M   'P 1'
#
loop_
_entity.id
_entity.type
_entity.pdbx_description
1 polymer ?
#
loop_
_entity_poly.entity_id
_entity_poly.type
_entity_poly.pdbx_seq_one_letter_code
_entity_poly.pdbx_strand_id
1 'polypeptide(L)'
;MLSDTYLPVALFAVLALAVPALVFWLSRYFRPLKVEDRQETTYECGEEPIGEAQIQFHFQYYMFAIIFVAFDLVSVFVILWALVFSDIGEIAKTMLIAFLMVLMVGVTYALKKEEILWI
;
A
#
# COMPACT_ATOMS: atom_id res chain seq x y z
N MET A 1 -19.34 -24.40 -10.67
CA MET A 1 -19.77 -22.98 -10.57
C MET A 1 -18.78 -22.13 -9.78
N LEU A 2 -18.63 -22.28 -8.45
CA LEU A 2 -17.60 -21.52 -7.70
C LEU A 2 -16.17 -21.90 -8.11
N SER A 3 -15.90 -23.20 -8.28
CA SER A 3 -14.60 -23.69 -8.77
C SER A 3 -14.21 -23.05 -10.10
N ASP A 4 -15.13 -22.96 -11.05
CA ASP A 4 -14.83 -22.54 -12.41
C ASP A 4 -14.52 -21.03 -12.50
N THR A 5 -15.09 -20.23 -11.58
CA THR A 5 -14.85 -18.78 -11.49
C THR A 5 -13.57 -18.44 -10.72
N TYR A 6 -13.26 -19.16 -9.64
CA TYR A 6 -12.10 -18.85 -8.79
C TYR A 6 -10.83 -19.62 -9.15
N LEU A 7 -10.94 -20.76 -9.84
CA LEU A 7 -9.79 -21.55 -10.29
C LEU A 7 -8.84 -20.75 -11.21
N PRO A 8 -9.32 -19.96 -12.20
CA PRO A 8 -8.43 -19.11 -12.99
C PRO A 8 -7.68 -18.07 -12.15
N VAL A 9 -8.35 -17.48 -11.16
CA VAL A 9 -7.74 -16.48 -10.25
C VAL A 9 -6.66 -17.13 -9.38
N ALA A 10 -6.93 -18.31 -8.82
CA ALA A 10 -5.97 -19.06 -8.02
C ALA A 10 -4.76 -19.48 -8.86
N LEU A 11 -4.98 -20.01 -10.07
CA LEU A 11 -3.90 -20.36 -11.00
C LEU A 11 -3.06 -19.14 -11.37
N PHE A 12 -3.71 -18.01 -11.65
CA PHE A 12 -3.02 -16.76 -11.94
C PHE A 12 -2.18 -16.29 -10.74
N ALA A 13 -2.71 -16.32 -9.52
CA ALA A 13 -1.98 -15.94 -8.31
C ALA A 13 -0.75 -16.84 -8.09
N VAL A 14 -0.89 -18.15 -8.28
CA VAL A 14 0.23 -19.11 -8.20
C VAL A 14 1.29 -18.78 -9.24
N LEU A 15 0.89 -18.56 -10.50
CA LEU A 15 1.83 -18.20 -11.57
C LEU A 15 2.52 -16.85 -11.29
N ALA A 16 1.77 -15.85 -10.84
CA ALA A 16 2.29 -14.51 -10.53
C ALA A 16 3.34 -14.52 -9.42
N LEU A 17 3.24 -15.44 -8.45
CA LEU A 17 4.26 -15.64 -7.41
C LEU A 17 5.39 -16.58 -7.87
N ALA A 18 5.06 -17.62 -8.62
CA ALA A 18 6.03 -18.62 -9.09
C ALA A 18 7.03 -18.02 -10.07
N VAL A 19 6.60 -17.13 -10.97
CA VAL A 19 7.48 -16.55 -11.99
C VAL A 19 8.62 -15.71 -11.37
N PRO A 20 8.38 -14.72 -10.49
CA PRO A 20 9.46 -13.98 -9.82
C PRO A 20 10.37 -14.90 -8.99
N ALA A 21 9.80 -15.88 -8.29
CA ALA A 21 10.59 -16.84 -7.50
C ALA A 21 11.50 -17.71 -8.38
N LEU A 22 10.98 -18.19 -9.51
CA LEU A 22 11.74 -18.97 -10.49
C LEU A 22 12.83 -18.11 -11.13
N VAL A 23 12.51 -16.89 -11.56
CA VAL A 23 13.50 -15.97 -12.14
C VAL A 23 14.60 -15.64 -11.14
N PHE A 24 14.24 -15.37 -9.87
CA PHE A 24 15.21 -15.16 -8.80
C PHE A 24 16.13 -16.38 -8.61
N TRP A 25 15.56 -17.58 -8.60
CA TRP A 25 16.32 -18.82 -8.43
C TRP A 25 17.24 -19.11 -9.62
N LEU A 26 16.75 -18.95 -10.86
CA LEU A 26 17.58 -19.06 -12.06
C LEU A 26 18.69 -18.01 -12.05
N SER A 27 18.38 -16.75 -11.72
CA SER A 27 19.38 -15.69 -11.60
C SER A 27 20.48 -16.08 -10.62
N ARG A 28 20.12 -16.60 -9.44
CA ARG A 28 21.08 -17.06 -8.43
C ARG A 28 21.95 -18.22 -8.94
N TYR A 29 21.38 -19.14 -9.71
CA TYR A 29 22.06 -20.32 -10.25
C TYR A 29 23.04 -19.99 -11.38
N PHE A 30 22.68 -19.08 -12.29
CA PHE A 30 23.52 -18.68 -13.42
C PHE A 30 24.49 -17.53 -13.10
N ARG A 31 24.34 -16.84 -11.96
CA ARG A 31 25.23 -15.74 -11.59
C ARG A 31 26.65 -16.24 -11.28
N PRO A 32 27.72 -15.56 -11.76
CA PRO A 32 29.08 -15.87 -11.34
C PRO A 32 29.24 -15.75 -9.81
N LEU A 33 29.94 -16.70 -9.21
CA LEU A 33 30.12 -16.83 -7.76
C LEU A 33 31.29 -15.99 -7.21
N LYS A 34 31.71 -14.95 -7.91
CA LYS A 34 32.81 -14.09 -7.45
C LYS A 34 32.29 -13.14 -6.38
N VAL A 35 32.50 -13.49 -5.12
CA VAL A 35 32.25 -12.61 -3.97
C VAL A 35 33.54 -11.83 -3.71
N GLU A 36 33.43 -10.52 -3.62
CA GLU A 36 34.50 -9.61 -3.20
C GLU A 36 34.02 -8.86 -1.96
N ASP A 37 34.90 -8.61 -0.99
CA ASP A 37 34.53 -7.98 0.29
C ASP A 37 33.78 -6.64 0.10
N ARG A 38 34.16 -5.85 -0.91
CA ARG A 38 33.50 -4.58 -1.25
C ARG A 38 32.04 -4.70 -1.68
N GLN A 39 31.61 -5.87 -2.16
CA GLN A 39 30.23 -6.10 -2.60
C GLN A 39 29.30 -6.43 -1.42
N GLU A 40 29.87 -6.81 -0.28
CA GLU A 40 29.14 -7.16 0.95
C GLU A 40 29.08 -6.00 1.95
N THR A 41 29.77 -4.88 1.68
CA THR A 41 29.73 -3.65 2.48
C THR A 41 28.70 -2.66 1.94
N THR A 42 28.12 -1.83 2.84
CA THR A 42 27.22 -0.73 2.47
C THR A 42 27.90 0.23 1.49
N TYR A 43 27.15 0.69 0.49
CA TYR A 43 27.65 1.66 -0.48
C TYR A 43 27.78 3.05 0.15
N GLU A 44 29.02 3.57 0.22
CA GLU A 44 29.34 4.92 0.72
C GLU A 44 30.31 5.64 -0.24
N CYS A 45 30.00 5.62 -1.55
CA CYS A 45 30.82 6.25 -2.61
C CYS A 45 32.30 5.81 -2.67
N GLY A 46 32.65 4.67 -2.05
CA GLY A 46 34.01 4.12 -2.00
C GLY A 46 34.72 4.27 -0.66
N GLU A 47 34.11 4.95 0.30
CA GLU A 47 34.63 5.12 1.67
C GLU A 47 34.04 4.09 2.64
N GLU A 48 34.63 3.97 3.83
CA GLU A 48 34.07 3.17 4.92
C GLU A 48 32.92 3.95 5.60
N PRO A 49 31.75 3.33 5.83
CA PRO A 49 30.67 4.00 6.55
C PRO A 49 31.10 4.40 7.96
N ILE A 50 30.91 5.68 8.31
CA ILE A 50 31.26 6.23 9.62
C ILE A 50 29.97 6.57 10.38
N GLY A 51 29.88 6.10 11.62
CA GLY A 51 28.77 6.41 12.53
C GLY A 51 27.63 5.40 12.47
N GLU A 52 26.58 5.67 13.25
CA GLU A 52 25.36 4.86 13.21
C GLU A 52 24.39 5.41 12.16
N ALA A 53 23.73 4.53 11.41
CA ALA A 53 22.68 4.87 10.46
C ALA A 53 21.36 5.27 11.17
N GLN A 54 21.43 6.14 12.17
CA GLN A 54 20.28 6.67 12.88
C GLN A 54 19.66 7.82 12.08
N ILE A 55 18.61 7.50 11.34
CA ILE A 55 17.81 8.50 10.64
C ILE A 55 16.67 8.94 11.57
N GLN A 56 16.47 10.25 11.69
CA GLN A 56 15.29 10.80 12.34
C GLN A 56 14.08 10.54 11.44
N PHE A 57 13.31 9.50 11.77
CA PHE A 57 12.05 9.25 11.08
C PHE A 57 11.06 10.37 11.39
N HIS A 58 10.70 11.06 10.32
CA HIS A 58 9.72 12.12 10.30
C HIS A 58 8.35 11.54 10.66
N PHE A 59 7.71 12.09 11.70
CA PHE A 59 6.37 11.65 12.15
C PHE A 59 5.31 11.78 11.04
N GLN A 60 5.58 12.61 10.03
CA GLN A 60 4.75 12.78 8.83
C GLN A 60 4.38 11.43 8.17
N TYR A 61 5.30 10.47 8.10
CA TYR A 61 5.01 9.16 7.47
C TYR A 61 3.90 8.39 8.20
N TYR A 62 3.84 8.52 9.52
CA TYR A 62 2.80 7.89 10.34
C TYR A 62 1.44 8.56 10.12
N MET A 63 1.43 9.89 9.99
CA MET A 63 0.20 10.65 9.75
C MET A 63 -0.44 10.28 8.40
N PHE A 64 0.37 10.17 7.34
CA PHE A 64 -0.08 9.68 6.04
C PHE A 64 -0.68 8.27 6.11
N ALA A 65 -0.08 7.36 6.87
CA ALA A 65 -0.59 6.00 7.03
C ALA A 65 -1.98 5.98 7.68
N ILE A 66 -2.22 6.80 8.72
CA ILE A 66 -3.54 6.91 9.36
C ILE A 66 -4.58 7.47 8.39
N ILE A 67 -4.25 8.55 7.67
CA ILE A 67 -5.16 9.16 6.70
C ILE A 67 -5.50 8.16 5.58
N PHE A 68 -4.51 7.41 5.10
CA PHE A 68 -4.72 6.36 4.11
C PHE A 68 -5.67 5.27 4.60
N VAL A 69 -5.47 4.73 5.80
CA VAL A 69 -6.34 3.68 6.38
C VAL A 69 -7.76 4.21 6.59
N ALA A 70 -7.92 5.46 7.03
CA ALA A 70 -9.22 6.09 7.16
C ALA A 70 -9.94 6.18 5.80
N PHE A 71 -9.23 6.62 4.74
CA PHE A 71 -9.77 6.73 3.40
C PHE A 71 -10.09 5.36 2.75
N ASP A 72 -9.27 4.35 3.01
CA ASP A 72 -9.51 2.97 2.56
C ASP A 72 -10.84 2.45 3.12
N LEU A 73 -11.10 2.68 4.41
CA LEU A 73 -12.36 2.35 5.05
C LEU A 73 -13.55 3.10 4.43
N VAL A 74 -13.40 4.38 4.06
CA VAL A 74 -14.44 5.11 3.32
C VAL A 74 -14.72 4.44 1.97
N SER A 75 -13.68 4.05 1.25
CA SER A 75 -13.79 3.41 -0.07
C SER A 75 -14.55 2.08 0.00
N VAL A 76 -14.31 1.27 1.03
CA VAL A 76 -15.08 0.04 1.29
C VAL A 76 -16.58 0.35 1.45
N PHE A 77 -16.95 1.37 2.22
CA PHE A 77 -18.36 1.76 2.37
C PHE A 77 -18.99 2.25 1.06
N VAL A 78 -18.23 3.00 0.26
CA VAL A 78 -18.70 3.46 -1.06
C VAL A 78 -18.93 2.28 -2.01
N ILE A 79 -18.03 1.29 -2.03
CA ILE A 79 -18.18 0.08 -2.86
C ILE A 79 -19.41 -0.73 -2.44
N LEU A 80 -19.56 -1.00 -1.13
CA LEU A 80 -20.72 -1.74 -0.61
C LEU A 80 -22.03 -1.03 -0.96
N TRP A 81 -22.04 0.30 -0.89
CA TRP A 81 -23.20 1.09 -1.29
C TRP A 81 -23.47 1.04 -2.78
N ALA A 82 -22.45 1.17 -3.62
CA ALA A 82 -22.59 1.08 -5.07
C ALA A 82 -23.23 -0.25 -5.50
N LEU A 83 -22.96 -1.34 -4.76
CA LEU A 83 -23.56 -2.66 -5.02
C LEU A 83 -25.05 -2.75 -4.69
N VAL A 84 -25.56 -2.01 -3.70
CA VAL A 84 -26.95 -2.11 -3.23
C VAL A 84 -27.75 -0.83 -3.53
N PHE A 85 -27.18 0.13 -4.27
CA PHE A 85 -27.77 1.45 -4.48
C PHE A 85 -29.18 1.42 -5.09
N SER A 86 -29.46 0.45 -5.97
CA SER A 86 -30.78 0.26 -6.60
C SER A 86 -31.85 -0.23 -5.62
N ASP A 87 -31.45 -0.95 -4.57
CA ASP A 87 -32.35 -1.75 -3.75
C ASP A 87 -32.64 -1.12 -2.37
N ILE A 88 -31.96 -0.03 -2.05
CA ILE A 88 -32.14 0.73 -0.80
C ILE A 88 -33.16 1.87 -0.94
N GLY A 89 -33.88 2.14 0.14
CA GLY A 89 -34.82 3.27 0.20
C GLY A 89 -34.13 4.65 0.16
N GLU A 90 -34.86 5.68 -0.27
CA GLU A 90 -34.36 7.05 -0.42
C GLU A 90 -33.77 7.65 0.86
N ILE A 91 -34.28 7.25 2.03
CA ILE A 91 -33.74 7.65 3.34
C ILE A 91 -32.32 7.12 3.53
N ALA A 92 -32.08 5.84 3.19
CA ALA A 92 -30.76 5.22 3.31
C ALA A 92 -29.76 5.84 2.33
N LYS A 93 -30.20 6.18 1.11
CA LYS A 93 -29.37 6.92 0.13
C LYS A 93 -28.92 8.27 0.69
N THR A 94 -29.84 9.02 1.30
CA THR A 94 -29.56 10.35 1.85
C THR A 94 -28.68 10.29 3.09
N MET A 95 -28.92 9.34 4.00
CA MET A 95 -28.08 9.11 5.18
C MET A 95 -26.63 8.79 4.80
N LEU A 96 -26.42 8.05 3.71
CA LEU A 96 -25.08 7.72 3.25
C LEU A 96 -24.34 8.93 2.67
N ILE A 97 -25.03 9.79 1.92
CA ILE A 97 -24.45 11.07 1.47
C ILE A 97 -24.04 11.91 2.68
N ALA A 98 -24.88 11.98 3.72
CA ALA A 98 -24.54 12.69 4.95
C ALA A 98 -23.31 12.08 5.66
N PHE A 99 -23.21 10.75 5.72
CA PHE A 99 -22.04 10.04 6.26
C PHE A 99 -20.75 10.37 5.49
N LEU A 100 -20.79 10.33 4.15
CA LEU A 100 -19.64 10.70 3.32
C LEU A 100 -19.23 12.16 3.51
N MET A 101 -20.19 13.07 3.65
CA MET A 101 -19.92 14.49 3.91
C MET A 101 -19.18 14.69 5.24
N VAL A 102 -19.61 14.02 6.31
CA VAL A 102 -18.92 14.08 7.62
C VAL A 102 -17.49 13.56 7.52
N LEU A 103 -17.28 12.45 6.80
CA LEU A 103 -15.93 11.90 6.59
C LEU A 103 -15.04 12.81 5.74
N MET A 104 -15.58 13.41 4.68
CA MET A 104 -14.86 14.38 3.85
C MET A 104 -14.42 15.62 4.64
N VAL A 105 -15.23 16.08 5.60
CA VAL A 105 -14.82 17.15 6.54
C VAL A 105 -13.63 16.70 7.39
N GLY A 106 -13.63 15.46 7.89
CA GLY A 106 -12.51 14.91 8.66
C GLY A 106 -11.21 14.82 7.84
N VAL A 107 -11.30 14.32 6.62
CA VAL A 107 -10.14 14.19 5.71
C VAL A 107 -9.60 15.56 5.31
N THR A 108 -10.46 16.48 4.91
CA THR A 108 -10.05 17.84 4.52
C THR A 108 -9.42 18.60 5.68
N TYR A 109 -9.93 18.45 6.91
CA TYR A 109 -9.29 18.98 8.10
C TYR A 109 -7.90 18.38 8.34
N ALA A 110 -7.79 17.05 8.24
CA ALA A 110 -6.52 16.35 8.44
C ALA A 110 -5.46 16.85 7.44
N LEU A 111 -5.79 16.85 6.14
CA LEU A 111 -4.89 17.30 5.07
C LEU A 111 -4.45 18.75 5.25
N LYS A 112 -5.37 19.66 5.60
CA LYS A 112 -5.03 21.07 5.84
C LYS A 112 -4.09 21.27 7.03
N LYS A 113 -4.15 20.39 8.03
CA LYS A 113 -3.24 20.43 9.19
C LYS A 113 -1.84 19.94 8.84
N GLU A 114 -1.71 19.06 7.84
CA GLU A 114 -0.40 18.59 7.36
C GLU A 114 0.36 19.64 6.53
N GLU A 115 -0.34 20.55 5.83
CA GLU A 115 0.28 21.60 5.01
C GLU A 115 1.26 22.50 5.80
N ILE A 116 1.12 22.57 7.13
CA ILE A 116 1.89 23.45 8.02
C ILE A 116 3.24 22.83 8.45
N LEU A 117 3.50 21.55 8.12
CA LEU A 117 4.70 20.81 8.53
C LEU A 117 5.77 20.72 7.43
N TRP A 118 5.58 21.41 6.30
CA TRP A 118 6.55 21.48 5.20
C TRP A 118 7.33 22.80 5.24
N ILE A 119 8.36 22.85 6.08
CA ILE A 119 9.57 23.68 5.93
C ILE A 119 10.76 22.82 6.35
#